data_AF-A0A2V9N4H4-F1
#
_entry.id   AF-A0A2V9N4H4-F1
#
_cell.length_a   1.000
_cell.length_b   1.000
_cell.length_c   1.000
_cell.angle_alpha   90.00
_cell.angle_beta   90.00
_cell.angle_gamma   90.00
#
_symmetry.space_group_name_H-M   'P 1'
#
loop_
_entity.id
_entity.type
_entity.pdbx_description
1 polymer ?
#
loop_
_entity_poly.entity_id
_entity_poly.type
_entity_poly.pdbx_seq_one_letter_code
_entity_poly.pdbx_strand_id
1 'polypeptide(L)'
;MSFTKNPGRLAGLLYVVASIVGIFGLLYVPSKLIVDGNAVETARNIAASETLFRLGIAAHLIGEALFVFVALALYDLLKAVNHRNALCMLTLI
;
A
#
# COMPACT_ATOMS: atom_id res chain seq x y z
N MET A 1 0.70 11.48 -23.09
CA MET A 1 0.02 10.18 -23.24
C MET A 1 -1.17 10.19 -22.29
N SER A 2 -2.40 10.43 -22.79
CA SER A 2 -3.57 10.69 -21.93
C SER A 2 -4.00 9.42 -21.18
N PHE A 3 -4.04 9.49 -19.85
CA PHE A 3 -4.45 8.43 -18.92
C PHE A 3 -5.85 7.85 -19.21
N THR A 4 -6.66 8.54 -20.01
CA THR A 4 -8.01 8.12 -20.41
C THR A 4 -8.06 6.98 -21.43
N LYS A 5 -6.96 6.65 -22.14
CA LYS A 5 -7.01 5.67 -23.24
C LYS A 5 -6.93 4.20 -22.81
N ASN A 6 -6.50 3.90 -21.58
CA ASN A 6 -6.43 2.52 -21.10
C ASN A 6 -6.57 2.45 -19.56
N PRO A 7 -7.82 2.35 -19.04
CA PRO A 7 -8.07 2.32 -17.60
C PRO A 7 -7.42 1.11 -16.91
N GLY A 8 -7.26 -0.02 -17.60
CA GLY A 8 -6.59 -1.21 -17.06
C GLY A 8 -5.11 -0.99 -16.77
N ARG A 9 -4.38 -0.31 -17.67
CA ARG A 9 -2.96 0.04 -17.43
C ARG A 9 -2.80 1.02 -16.26
N LEU A 10 -3.74 1.96 -16.11
CA LEU A 10 -3.71 2.90 -14.99
C LEU A 10 -3.94 2.19 -13.66
N ALA A 11 -4.97 1.34 -13.57
CA ALA A 11 -5.26 0.55 -12.38
C ALA A 11 -4.08 -0.35 -12.01
N GLY A 12 -3.48 -1.04 -12.98
CA GLY A 12 -2.29 -1.86 -12.76
C GLY A 12 -1.07 -1.06 -12.29
N LEU A 13 -0.82 0.13 -12.86
CA LEU A 13 0.28 0.99 -12.42
C LEU A 13 0.06 1.48 -10.98
N LEU A 14 -1.14 1.96 -10.65
CA LEU A 14 -1.49 2.37 -9.28
C LEU A 14 -1.27 1.22 -8.30
N TYR A 15 -1.68 0.00 -8.68
CA TYR A 15 -1.52 -1.19 -7.85
C TYR A 15 -0.05 -1.49 -7.57
N VAL A 16 0.81 -1.45 -8.61
CA VAL A 16 2.24 -1.69 -8.46
C VAL A 16 2.89 -0.63 -7.59
N VAL A 17 2.57 0.65 -7.79
CA VAL A 17 3.13 1.74 -6.98
C VAL A 17 2.71 1.60 -5.51
N ALA A 18 1.43 1.34 -5.24
CA ALA A 18 0.92 1.09 -3.89
C ALA A 18 1.62 -0.10 -3.23
N SER A 19 1.82 -1.20 -3.98
CA SER A 19 2.49 -2.41 -3.50
C SER A 19 3.94 -2.16 -3.13
N ILE A 20 4.68 -1.37 -3.92
CA ILE A 20 6.09 -1.03 -3.61
C ILE A 20 6.17 -0.25 -2.30
N VAL A 21 5.29 0.73 -2.10
CA VAL A 21 5.22 1.51 -0.85
C VAL A 21 4.84 0.60 0.32
N GLY A 22 3.86 -0.30 0.13
CA GLY A 22 3.45 -1.28 1.11
C GLY A 22 4.57 -2.24 1.52
N ILE A 23 5.34 -2.77 0.55
CA ILE A 23 6.51 -3.63 0.81
C ILE A 23 7.55 -2.89 1.66
N PHE A 24 7.81 -1.62 1.36
CA PHE A 24 8.74 -0.82 2.15
C PHE A 24 8.24 -0.65 3.60
N GLY A 25 6.97 -0.27 3.79
CA GLY A 25 6.40 -0.05 5.12
C GLY A 25 6.17 -1.32 5.95
N LEU A 26 5.79 -2.43 5.33
CA LEU A 26 5.35 -3.66 6.01
C LEU A 26 6.43 -4.73 6.12
N LEU A 27 7.39 -4.78 5.18
CA LEU A 27 8.45 -5.78 5.18
C LEU A 27 9.80 -5.14 5.52
N TYR A 28 10.21 -4.12 4.76
CA TYR A 28 11.55 -3.56 4.90
C TYR A 28 11.76 -2.87 6.25
N VAL A 29 10.91 -1.92 6.62
CA VAL A 29 11.06 -1.17 7.88
C VAL A 29 10.98 -2.11 9.10
N PRO A 30 9.98 -3.01 9.23
CA PRO A 30 9.89 -3.94 10.35
C PRO A 30 11.10 -4.88 10.43
N SER A 31 11.60 -5.39 9.30
CA SER A 31 12.78 -6.28 9.27
C SER A 31 14.07 -5.64 9.83
N LYS A 32 14.11 -4.31 9.92
CA LYS A 32 15.25 -3.55 10.44
C LYS A 32 15.06 -3.08 11.87
N LEU A 33 13.82 -2.92 12.32
CA LEU A 33 13.50 -2.31 13.60
C LEU A 33 13.02 -3.33 14.63
N ILE A 34 12.23 -4.33 14.22
CA ILE A 34 11.54 -5.25 15.13
C ILE A 34 12.41 -6.48 15.39
N VAL A 35 12.56 -6.81 16.67
CA VAL A 35 13.18 -8.06 17.13
C VAL A 35 12.12 -8.86 17.89
N ASP A 36 11.70 -9.98 17.31
CA ASP A 36 10.65 -10.81 17.90
C ASP A 36 11.04 -11.28 19.32
N GLY A 37 10.12 -11.10 20.27
CA GLY A 37 10.35 -11.46 21.67
C GLY A 37 11.27 -10.52 22.46
N ASN A 38 11.80 -9.44 21.85
CA ASN A 38 12.67 -8.48 22.54
C ASN A 38 12.26 -7.02 22.30
N ALA A 39 11.36 -6.54 23.17
CA ALA A 39 10.86 -5.17 23.13
C ALA A 39 11.94 -4.12 23.44
N VAL A 40 12.89 -4.44 24.31
CA VAL A 40 13.98 -3.52 24.68
C VAL A 40 14.88 -3.26 23.48
N GLU A 41 15.24 -4.32 22.75
CA GLU A 41 16.05 -4.18 21.53
C GLU A 41 15.30 -3.50 20.39
N THR A 42 14.00 -3.78 20.24
CA THR A 42 13.16 -3.08 19.28
C THR A 42 13.14 -1.57 19.56
N ALA A 43 12.96 -1.15 20.82
CA ALA A 43 13.00 0.26 21.20
C ALA A 43 14.37 0.90 20.95
N ARG A 44 15.47 0.16 21.20
CA ARG A 44 16.83 0.62 20.91
C ARG A 44 17.05 0.83 19.41
N ASN A 45 16.61 -0.10 18.56
CA ASN A 45 16.70 0.04 17.10
C ASN A 45 15.89 1.24 16.59
N ILE A 46 14.68 1.45 17.13
CA ILE A 46 13.84 2.62 16.78
C ILE A 46 14.55 3.92 17.16
N ALA A 47 15.09 4.02 18.39
CA ALA A 47 15.82 5.21 18.84
C ALA A 47 17.10 5.45 18.03
N ALA A 48 17.79 4.38 17.62
CA ALA A 48 18.97 4.48 16.77
C ALA A 48 18.64 4.85 15.31
N SER A 49 17.41 4.60 14.85
CA SER A 49 16.97 4.78 13.47
C SER A 49 15.61 5.50 13.36
N GLU A 50 15.48 6.65 14.04
CA GLU A 50 14.22 7.41 14.07
C GLU A 50 13.70 7.79 12.68
N THR A 51 14.58 8.19 11.76
CA THR A 51 14.20 8.56 10.39
C THR A 51 13.56 7.38 9.67
N LEU A 52 14.10 6.17 9.83
CA LEU A 52 13.55 4.96 9.22
C LEU A 52 12.16 4.65 9.79
N PHE A 53 12.00 4.81 11.11
CA PHE A 53 10.69 4.64 11.75
C PHE A 53 9.66 5.66 11.24
N ARG A 54 10.01 6.94 11.16
CA ARG A 54 9.14 7.99 10.61
C ARG A 54 8.79 7.76 9.14
N LEU A 55 9.76 7.33 8.33
CA LEU A 55 9.52 6.94 6.94
C LEU A 55 8.60 5.72 6.82
N GLY A 56 8.69 4.76 7.74
CA GLY A 56 7.75 3.64 7.82
C GLY A 56 6.32 4.10 8.07
N ILE A 57 6.12 5.02 9.01
CA ILE A 57 4.80 5.62 9.27
C ILE A 57 4.28 6.35 8.03
N ALA A 58 5.11 7.19 7.41
CA ALA A 58 4.72 7.92 6.20
C ALA A 58 4.38 6.97 5.04
N ALA A 59 5.17 5.92 4.84
CA ALA A 59 4.91 4.91 3.82
C ALA A 59 3.60 4.17 4.09
N HIS A 60 3.26 3.86 5.34
CA HIS A 60 1.98 3.24 5.66
C HIS A 60 0.81 4.16 5.28
N LEU A 61 0.84 5.43 5.69
CA LEU A 61 -0.20 6.41 5.34
C LEU A 61 -0.33 6.61 3.81
N ILE A 62 0.79 6.71 3.10
CA ILE A 62 0.79 6.86 1.64
C ILE A 62 0.29 5.59 0.97
N GLY A 63 0.69 4.42 1.47
CA GLY A 63 0.27 3.11 0.97
C GLY A 63 -1.24 2.93 1.06
N GLU A 64 -1.82 3.20 2.23
CA GLU A 64 -3.28 3.16 2.45
C GLU A 64 -4.02 4.14 1.54
N ALA A 65 -3.53 5.39 1.41
CA ALA A 65 -4.13 6.36 0.51
C ALA A 65 -4.09 5.90 -0.96
N LEU A 66 -2.95 5.38 -1.42
CA LEU A 66 -2.82 4.80 -2.76
C LEU A 66 -3.74 3.60 -2.96
N PHE A 67 -3.91 2.78 -1.93
CA PHE A 67 -4.76 1.59 -1.99
C PHE A 67 -6.24 1.95 -2.19
N VAL A 68 -6.72 3.05 -1.59
CA VAL A 68 -8.07 3.59 -1.87
C VAL A 68 -8.22 3.94 -3.36
N PHE A 69 -7.24 4.61 -3.97
CA PHE A 69 -7.28 4.91 -5.41
C PHE A 69 -7.24 3.66 -6.28
N VAL A 70 -6.48 2.64 -5.86
CA VAL A 70 -6.47 1.32 -6.52
C VAL A 70 -7.84 0.68 -6.46
N ALA A 71 -8.49 0.66 -5.30
CA ALA A 71 -9.82 0.09 -5.11
C ALA A 71 -10.85 0.75 -6.03
N LEU A 72 -10.85 2.08 -6.11
CA LEU A 72 -11.73 2.84 -6.99
C LEU A 72 -11.43 2.58 -8.48
N ALA A 73 -10.15 2.55 -8.86
CA ALA A 73 -9.75 2.28 -10.25
C ALA A 73 -10.15 0.87 -10.69
N LEU A 74 -9.99 -0.13 -9.81
CA LEU A 74 -10.42 -1.49 -10.07
C LEU A 74 -11.95 -1.58 -10.12
N TYR A 75 -12.68 -0.88 -9.24
CA TYR A 75 -14.14 -0.84 -9.27
C TYR A 75 -14.64 -0.31 -10.62
N ASP A 76 -14.05 0.80 -11.08
CA ASP A 76 -14.38 1.39 -12.37
C ASP A 76 -14.03 0.48 -13.57
N LEU A 77 -13.00 -0.35 -13.44
CA LEU A 77 -12.62 -1.34 -14.44
C LEU A 77 -13.59 -2.53 -14.46
N LEU A 78 -13.95 -3.07 -13.29
CA LEU A 78 -14.77 -4.27 -13.16
C LEU A 78 -16.26 -3.99 -13.34
N LYS A 79 -16.75 -2.77 -13.04
CA LYS A 79 -18.18 -2.44 -13.17
C LYS A 79 -18.70 -2.60 -14.60
N ALA A 80 -17.82 -2.45 -15.60
CA ALA A 80 -18.15 -2.66 -17.01
C ALA A 80 -18.45 -4.13 -17.35
N VAL A 81 -17.94 -5.07 -16.55
CA VAL A 81 -18.16 -6.51 -16.72
C VAL A 81 -19.30 -7.00 -15.83
N ASN A 82 -19.23 -6.71 -14.52
CA ASN A 82 -20.28 -7.06 -13.57
C ASN A 82 -20.25 -6.12 -12.35
N HIS A 83 -21.33 -5.37 -12.16
CA HIS A 83 -21.46 -4.40 -11.08
C HIS A 83 -21.40 -5.04 -9.67
N ARG A 84 -22.02 -6.21 -9.47
CA ARG A 84 -22.06 -6.88 -8.16
C ARG A 84 -20.67 -7.38 -7.76
N ASN A 85 -19.91 -7.95 -8.70
CA ASN A 85 -18.55 -8.40 -8.42
C ASN A 85 -17.60 -7.22 -8.18
N ALA A 86 -17.78 -6.11 -8.90
CA ALA A 86 -17.01 -4.89 -8.67
C ALA A 86 -17.26 -4.34 -7.25
N LEU A 87 -18.51 -4.31 -6.80
CA LEU A 87 -18.88 -3.94 -5.43
C LEU A 87 -18.26 -4.90 -4.40
N CYS A 88 -18.39 -6.21 -4.59
CA CYS A 88 -17.79 -7.19 -3.67
C CYS A 88 -16.28 -6.96 -3.52
N MET A 89 -15.56 -6.73 -4.62
CA MET A 89 -14.12 -6.44 -4.56
C MET A 89 -13.82 -5.13 -3.84
N LEU A 90 -14.58 -4.06 -4.12
CA LEU A 90 -14.40 -2.77 -3.43
C LEU A 90 -14.66 -2.87 -1.92
N THR A 91 -15.58 -3.73 -1.48
CA THR A 91 -15.87 -3.93 -0.04
C THR A 91 -14.91 -4.88 0.67
N LEU A 92 -14.18 -5.71 -0.09
CA LEU A 92 -13.21 -6.66 0.45
C LEU A 92 -11.82 -6.05 0.65
N ILE A 93 -11.53 -4.99 -0.10
CA ILE A 93 -10.33 -4.16 0.01
C ILE A 93 -10.51 -3.16 1.14
#